data_AF-A0A1I0S761-F1
#
_entry.id   AF-A0A1I0S761-F1
#
_cell.length_a   1.000
_cell.length_b   1.000
_cell.length_c   1.000
_cell.angle_alpha   90.00
_cell.angle_beta   90.00
_cell.angle_gamma   90.00
#
_symmetry.space_group_name_H-M   'P 1'
#
loop_
_entity.id
_entity.type
_entity.pdbx_description
1 polymer ?
#
loop_
_entity_poly.entity_id
_entity_poly.type
_entity_poly.pdbx_seq_one_letter_code
_entity_poly.pdbx_strand_id
1 'polypeptide(L)'
;MLQFYKYIIYRLYSSALDKRSLYPVLDVIWTIAFVHMTQIATIYALLLWLIPGVPLFTETKGVVFVFCLCMLVGHYFIFYNKEKWNGIMEEFKDEAPGKKIKGRWRVSIYIFGWPILCFIVILLASLANT
;
A
#
# COMPACT_ATOMS: atom_id res chain seq x y z
N MET A 1 -15.49 -3.77 -2.61
CA MET A 1 -14.33 -2.91 -2.24
C MET A 1 -14.85 -1.74 -1.43
N LEU A 2 -14.24 -1.45 -0.28
CA LEU A 2 -14.66 -0.34 0.58
C LEU A 2 -14.48 1.01 -0.14
N GLN A 3 -15.34 1.98 0.18
CA GLN A 3 -15.37 3.29 -0.48
C GLN A 3 -14.02 4.02 -0.36
N PHE A 4 -13.30 3.85 0.76
CA PHE A 4 -11.96 4.39 0.94
C PHE A 4 -10.94 3.84 -0.07
N TYR A 5 -10.95 2.53 -0.33
CA TYR A 5 -10.06 1.91 -1.32
C TYR A 5 -10.39 2.33 -2.75
N LYS A 6 -11.69 2.44 -3.08
CA LYS A 6 -12.11 3.00 -4.37
C LYS A 6 -11.52 4.41 -4.55
N TYR A 7 -11.58 5.22 -3.51
CA TYR A 7 -11.04 6.58 -3.52
C TYR A 7 -9.52 6.61 -3.70
N ILE A 8 -8.77 5.74 -3.01
CA ILE A 8 -7.32 5.61 -3.19
C ILE A 8 -7.00 5.24 -4.64
N ILE A 9 -7.66 4.22 -5.20
CA ILE A 9 -7.47 3.79 -6.59
C ILE A 9 -7.77 4.93 -7.56
N TYR A 10 -8.91 5.60 -7.41
CA TYR A 10 -9.26 6.77 -8.22
C TYR A 10 -8.15 7.83 -8.20
N ARG A 11 -7.67 8.21 -7.01
CA ARG A 11 -6.68 9.28 -6.85
C ARG A 11 -5.31 8.90 -7.40
N LEU A 12 -4.87 7.66 -7.16
CA LEU A 12 -3.61 7.15 -7.70
C LEU A 12 -3.68 7.02 -9.22
N TYR A 13 -4.76 6.45 -9.75
CA TYR A 13 -4.92 6.18 -11.17
C TYR A 13 -5.08 7.48 -11.97
N SER A 14 -5.93 8.41 -11.52
CA SER A 14 -6.02 9.75 -12.12
C SER A 14 -4.67 10.46 -12.12
N SER A 15 -3.94 10.42 -11.00
CA SER A 15 -2.61 11.03 -10.92
C SER A 15 -1.59 10.37 -11.86
N ALA A 16 -1.68 9.04 -12.07
CA ALA A 16 -0.82 8.32 -12.99
C ALA A 16 -1.13 8.66 -14.45
N LEU A 17 -2.42 8.82 -14.80
CA LEU A 17 -2.87 9.29 -16.11
C LEU A 17 -2.44 10.74 -16.37
N ASP A 18 -2.61 11.63 -15.39
CA ASP A 18 -2.19 13.04 -15.48
C ASP A 18 -0.69 13.18 -15.71
N LYS A 19 0.11 12.30 -15.08
CA LYS A 19 1.57 12.22 -15.25
C LYS A 19 2.00 11.48 -16.52
N ARG A 20 1.06 11.00 -17.33
CA ARG A 20 1.33 10.19 -18.54
C ARG A 20 2.22 8.98 -18.26
N SER A 21 1.96 8.28 -17.15
CA SER A 21 2.65 7.03 -16.85
C SER A 21 2.50 6.02 -17.97
N LEU A 22 3.56 5.27 -18.25
CA LEU A 22 3.56 4.16 -19.22
C LEU A 22 2.66 3.01 -18.76
N TYR A 23 2.56 2.79 -17.44
CA TYR A 23 1.84 1.67 -16.85
C TYR A 23 0.98 2.12 -15.66
N PRO A 24 -0.06 2.94 -15.88
CA PRO A 24 -0.81 3.59 -14.81
C PRO A 24 -1.53 2.60 -13.89
N VAL A 25 -1.93 1.44 -14.41
CA VAL A 25 -2.48 0.35 -13.60
C VAL A 25 -1.43 -0.22 -12.65
N LEU A 26 -0.24 -0.49 -13.17
CA LEU A 26 0.85 -1.08 -12.39
C LEU A 26 1.30 -0.11 -11.29
N ASP A 27 1.37 1.18 -11.57
CA ASP A 27 1.72 2.21 -10.56
C ASP A 27 0.78 2.17 -9.35
N VAL A 28 -0.52 2.06 -9.60
CA VAL A 28 -1.54 1.98 -8.53
C VAL A 28 -1.39 0.67 -7.75
N ILE A 29 -1.31 -0.46 -8.45
CA ILE A 29 -1.20 -1.78 -7.82
C ILE A 29 0.08 -1.89 -7.00
N TRP A 30 1.21 -1.45 -7.55
CA TRP A 30 2.50 -1.43 -6.88
C TRP A 30 2.45 -0.56 -5.62
N THR A 31 1.85 0.64 -5.70
CA THR A 31 1.73 1.54 -4.55
C THR A 31 0.92 0.90 -3.42
N ILE A 32 -0.24 0.32 -3.72
CA ILE A 32 -1.09 -0.33 -2.71
C ILE A 32 -0.38 -1.57 -2.14
N ALA A 33 0.22 -2.39 -3.00
CA ALA A 33 0.98 -3.57 -2.58
C ALA A 33 2.13 -3.17 -1.65
N PHE A 34 2.86 -2.11 -1.97
CA PHE A 34 3.95 -1.59 -1.12
C PHE A 34 3.45 -1.20 0.28
N VAL A 35 2.36 -0.43 0.36
CA VAL A 35 1.78 -0.05 1.66
C VAL A 35 1.39 -1.30 2.45
N HIS A 36 0.71 -2.26 1.83
CA HIS A 36 0.32 -3.50 2.52
C HIS A 36 1.50 -4.39 2.90
N MET A 37 2.56 -4.43 2.10
CA MET A 37 3.79 -5.14 2.46
C MET A 37 4.43 -4.53 3.72
N THR A 38 4.51 -3.19 3.82
CA THR A 38 5.03 -2.55 5.04
C THR A 38 4.15 -2.83 6.25
N GLN A 39 2.83 -2.85 6.09
CA GLN A 39 1.86 -3.22 7.13
C GLN A 39 2.07 -4.63 7.64
N ILE A 40 2.15 -5.60 6.73
CA ILE A 40 2.34 -7.00 7.08
C ILE A 40 3.69 -7.21 7.74
N ALA A 41 4.75 -6.56 7.25
CA ALA A 41 6.07 -6.60 7.88
C ALA A 41 6.04 -6.05 9.32
N THR A 42 5.32 -4.95 9.56
CA THR A 42 5.16 -4.41 10.92
C THR A 42 4.34 -5.34 11.82
N ILE A 43 3.23 -5.90 11.34
CA ILE A 43 2.45 -6.87 12.11
C ILE A 43 3.31 -8.08 12.45
N TYR A 44 4.06 -8.61 11.48
CA TYR A 44 4.99 -9.71 11.70
C TYR A 44 6.06 -9.37 12.74
N ALA A 45 6.69 -8.20 12.65
CA ALA A 45 7.67 -7.75 13.64
C ALA A 45 7.07 -7.60 15.05
N LEU A 46 5.85 -7.07 15.17
CA LEU A 46 5.15 -6.94 16.44
C LEU A 46 4.80 -8.32 17.04
N LEU A 47 4.36 -9.27 16.21
CA LEU A 47 4.07 -10.63 16.67
C LEU A 47 5.34 -11.33 17.18
N LEU A 48 6.46 -11.18 16.48
CA LEU A 48 7.73 -11.72 16.92
C LEU A 48 8.23 -11.06 18.20
N TRP A 49 8.06 -9.73 18.34
CA TRP A 49 8.42 -9.01 19.55
C TRP A 49 7.66 -9.51 20.80
N LEU A 50 6.43 -10.01 20.63
CA LEU A 50 5.65 -10.62 21.72
C LEU A 50 6.09 -12.04 22.09
N ILE A 51 6.89 -12.71 21.26
CA ILE A 51 7.32 -14.10 21.46
C ILE A 51 8.82 -14.11 21.78
N PRO A 52 9.20 -14.27 23.06
CA PRO A 52 10.61 -14.23 23.44
C PRO A 52 11.40 -15.38 22.79
N GLY A 53 12.58 -15.05 22.24
CA GLY A 53 13.54 -16.03 21.69
C GLY A 53 13.41 -16.33 20.19
N VAL A 54 12.44 -15.77 19.47
CA VAL A 54 12.38 -15.90 18.01
C VAL A 54 13.14 -14.73 17.36
N PRO A 55 14.17 -14.99 16.52
CA PRO A 55 14.92 -13.91 15.90
C PRO A 55 14.04 -13.15 14.90
N LEU A 56 14.13 -11.82 14.93
CA LEU A 56 13.53 -10.96 13.92
C LEU A 56 14.26 -11.16 12.59
N PHE A 57 13.55 -11.63 11.56
CA PHE A 57 14.05 -11.76 10.18
C PHE A 57 15.19 -12.78 9.97
N THR A 58 14.90 -14.07 10.15
CA THR A 58 15.80 -15.18 9.79
C THR A 58 15.76 -15.55 8.31
N GLU A 59 14.89 -14.93 7.52
CA GLU A 59 14.62 -15.35 6.15
C GLU A 59 15.70 -14.92 5.17
N THR A 60 15.97 -15.77 4.18
CA THR A 60 16.93 -15.44 3.12
C THR A 60 16.36 -14.40 2.16
N LYS A 61 17.21 -13.58 1.55
CA LYS A 61 16.82 -12.56 0.56
C LYS A 61 15.94 -13.13 -0.56
N GLY A 62 16.17 -14.38 -0.96
CA GLY A 62 15.39 -15.07 -1.98
C GLY A 62 13.93 -15.30 -1.56
N VAL A 63 13.70 -15.74 -0.32
CA VAL A 63 12.35 -15.94 0.22
C VAL A 63 11.57 -14.63 0.26
N VAL A 64 12.22 -13.55 0.74
CA VAL A 64 11.62 -12.21 0.78
C VAL A 64 11.26 -11.72 -0.63
N PHE A 65 12.15 -11.92 -1.61
CA PHE A 65 11.88 -11.53 -2.99
C PHE A 65 10.68 -12.28 -3.58
N VAL A 66 10.62 -13.60 -3.41
CA VAL A 66 9.49 -14.42 -3.88
C VAL A 66 8.19 -14.00 -3.20
N PHE A 67 8.23 -13.74 -1.89
CA PHE A 67 7.08 -13.23 -1.15
C PHE A 67 6.57 -11.89 -1.71
N CYS A 68 7.46 -10.92 -1.95
CA CYS A 68 7.11 -9.64 -2.55
C CYS A 68 6.48 -9.80 -3.95
N LEU A 69 7.03 -10.70 -4.77
CA LEU A 69 6.50 -10.98 -6.10
C LEU A 69 5.09 -11.59 -6.02
N CYS A 70 4.90 -12.60 -5.17
CA CYS A 70 3.58 -13.21 -4.93
C CYS A 70 2.56 -12.18 -4.42
N MET A 71 2.98 -11.30 -3.51
CA MET A 71 2.15 -10.22 -3.00
C MET A 71 1.72 -9.26 -4.10
N LEU A 72 2.64 -8.83 -4.97
CA LEU A 72 2.32 -7.95 -6.08
C LEU A 72 1.34 -8.60 -7.06
N VAL A 73 1.59 -9.86 -7.44
CA VAL A 73 0.71 -10.63 -8.34
C VAL A 73 -0.67 -10.81 -7.71
N GLY A 74 -0.73 -11.18 -6.43
CA GLY A 74 -1.99 -11.29 -5.68
C GLY A 74 -2.76 -9.97 -5.64
N HIS A 75 -2.08 -8.85 -5.41
CA HIS A 75 -2.70 -7.53 -5.44
C HIS A 75 -3.25 -7.18 -6.81
N TYR A 76 -2.54 -7.52 -7.89
CA TYR A 76 -3.06 -7.34 -9.24
C TYR A 76 -4.39 -8.08 -9.41
N PHE A 77 -4.46 -9.36 -9.08
CA PHE A 77 -5.70 -10.15 -9.24
C PHE A 77 -6.84 -9.70 -8.32
N ILE A 78 -6.55 -9.23 -7.11
CA ILE A 78 -7.56 -8.79 -6.14
C ILE A 78 -8.11 -7.40 -6.50
N PHE A 79 -7.23 -6.46 -6.84
CA PHE A 79 -7.61 -5.06 -6.99
C PHE A 79 -7.90 -4.67 -8.43
N TYR A 80 -7.21 -5.25 -9.42
CA TYR A 80 -7.41 -4.86 -10.81
C TYR A 80 -8.59 -5.58 -11.44
N ASN A 81 -9.58 -4.79 -11.85
CA ASN A 81 -10.63 -5.20 -12.76
C ASN A 81 -11.02 -3.96 -13.57
N LYS A 82 -10.84 -4.03 -14.89
CA LYS A 82 -10.99 -2.89 -15.79
C LYS A 82 -12.38 -2.24 -15.70
N GLU A 83 -13.44 -3.04 -15.69
CA GLU A 83 -14.82 -2.55 -15.60
C GLU A 83 -15.08 -1.86 -14.26
N LYS A 84 -14.62 -2.46 -13.16
CA LYS A 84 -14.74 -1.86 -11.82
C LYS A 84 -13.98 -0.54 -11.74
N TRP A 85 -12.79 -0.46 -12.33
CA TRP A 85 -11.98 0.76 -12.30
C TRP A 85 -12.61 1.87 -13.13
N ASN A 86 -13.18 1.56 -14.29
CA ASN A 86 -13.95 2.52 -15.08
C ASN A 86 -15.15 3.05 -14.28
N GLY A 87 -15.87 2.17 -13.58
CA GLY A 87 -16.96 2.58 -12.68
C GLY A 87 -16.49 3.48 -11.53
N ILE A 88 -15.32 3.20 -10.96
CA ILE A 88 -14.70 4.06 -9.93
C ILE A 88 -14.34 5.44 -10.51
N MET A 89 -13.80 5.50 -11.73
CA MET A 89 -13.46 6.76 -12.38
C MET A 89 -14.71 7.61 -12.63
N GLU A 90 -15.79 6.97 -13.09
CA GLU A 90 -17.08 7.63 -13.29
C GLU A 90 -17.70 8.10 -11.96
N GLU A 91 -17.60 7.31 -10.89
CA GLU A 91 -18.11 7.64 -9.55
C GLU A 91 -17.50 8.95 -8.98
N PHE A 92 -16.24 9.25 -9.29
CA PHE A 92 -15.51 10.38 -8.72
C PHE A 92 -15.13 11.48 -9.72
N LYS A 93 -15.50 11.38 -11.00
CA LYS A 93 -15.08 12.34 -12.06
C LYS A 93 -15.42 13.80 -11.73
N ASP A 94 -16.60 14.03 -11.15
CA ASP A 94 -17.15 15.36 -10.85
C ASP A 94 -16.96 15.77 -9.38
N GLU A 95 -15.94 15.24 -8.69
CA GLU A 95 -15.71 15.60 -7.29
C GLU A 95 -15.42 17.11 -7.14
N ALA A 96 -16.07 17.76 -6.18
CA ALA A 96 -15.90 19.20 -5.94
C ALA A 96 -14.43 19.54 -5.56
N PRO A 97 -13.89 20.71 -5.97
CA PRO A 97 -12.49 21.09 -5.74
C PRO A 97 -12.03 20.99 -4.28
N GLY A 98 -12.90 21.37 -3.32
CA GLY A 98 -12.60 21.26 -1.89
C GLY A 98 -12.47 19.82 -1.39
N LYS A 99 -13.22 18.88 -1.99
CA LYS A 99 -13.08 17.44 -1.71
C LYS A 99 -11.80 16.87 -2.33
N LYS A 100 -11.37 17.37 -3.51
CA LYS A 100 -10.10 17.00 -4.15
C LYS A 100 -8.89 17.18 -3.23
N ILE A 101 -8.80 18.35 -2.59
CA ILE A 101 -7.65 18.70 -1.74
C ILE A 101 -7.63 17.84 -0.47
N LYS A 102 -8.76 17.74 0.24
CA LYS A 102 -8.87 16.91 1.45
C LYS A 102 -8.57 15.44 1.15
N GLY A 103 -9.08 14.94 0.03
CA GLY A 103 -8.83 13.58 -0.41
C GLY A 103 -7.38 13.32 -0.78
N ARG A 104 -6.70 14.26 -1.45
CA ARG A 104 -5.27 14.17 -1.73
C ARG A 104 -4.45 14.01 -0.45
N TRP A 105 -4.73 14.81 0.59
CA TRP A 105 -4.06 14.67 1.89
C TRP A 105 -4.30 13.30 2.53
N ARG A 106 -5.55 12.81 2.53
CA ARG A 106 -5.86 11.47 3.08
C ARG A 106 -5.09 10.36 2.37
N VAL A 107 -5.01 10.43 1.04
CA VAL A 107 -4.27 9.45 0.23
C VAL A 107 -2.76 9.58 0.48
N SER A 108 -2.22 10.78 0.59
CA SER A 108 -0.80 10.98 0.94
C SER A 108 -0.44 10.44 2.32
N ILE A 109 -1.30 10.64 3.34
CA ILE A 109 -1.09 10.08 4.68
C ILE A 109 -1.12 8.54 4.63
N TYR A 110 -2.01 7.95 3.84
CA TYR A 110 -2.03 6.50 3.65
C TYR A 110 -0.76 5.97 2.97
N ILE A 111 -0.28 6.64 1.92
CA ILE A 111 0.89 6.21 1.14
C ILE A 111 2.21 6.43 1.88
N PHE A 112 2.36 7.54 2.59
CA PHE A 112 3.62 7.91 3.23
C PHE A 112 3.55 7.80 4.75
N GLY A 113 2.51 8.37 5.36
CA GLY A 113 2.36 8.40 6.81
C GLY A 113 2.34 7.00 7.41
N TRP A 114 1.60 6.07 6.79
CA TRP A 114 1.50 4.72 7.32
C TRP A 114 2.80 3.91 7.18
N PRO A 115 3.47 3.85 6.00
CA PRO A 115 4.78 3.21 5.91
C PRO A 115 5.84 3.83 6.81
N ILE A 116 5.87 5.16 6.97
CA ILE A 116 6.80 5.83 7.90
C ILE A 116 6.56 5.34 9.34
N LEU A 117 5.30 5.29 9.78
CA LEU A 117 4.96 4.77 11.09
C LEU A 117 5.39 3.30 11.25
N CYS A 118 5.17 2.47 10.21
CA CYS A 118 5.61 1.08 10.16
C CYS A 118 7.13 0.95 10.36
N PHE A 119 7.91 1.78 9.67
CA PHE A 119 9.37 1.83 9.83
C PHE A 119 9.79 2.23 11.26
N ILE A 120 9.16 3.24 11.85
CA ILE A 120 9.44 3.68 13.22
C ILE A 120 9.19 2.54 14.21
N VAL A 121 8.05 1.84 14.09
CA VAL A 121 7.70 0.72 14.97
C VAL A 121 8.73 -0.41 14.85
N ILE A 122 9.11 -0.79 13.63
CA ILE A 122 10.12 -1.84 13.41
C ILE A 122 11.46 -1.44 14.00
N LEU A 123 11.88 -0.17 13.83
CA LEU A 123 13.13 0.34 14.39
C LEU A 123 13.12 0.28 15.92
N LEU A 124 12.04 0.74 16.56
CA LEU A 124 11.90 0.68 18.02
C LEU A 124 11.92 -0.76 18.53
N ALA A 125 11.21 -1.68 17.86
CA ALA A 125 11.22 -3.09 18.21
C ALA A 125 12.62 -3.72 18.08
N SER A 126 13.39 -3.32 17.05
CA SER A 126 14.77 -3.80 16.90
C SER A 126 15.71 -3.29 18.00
N LEU A 127 15.56 -2.03 18.43
CA LEU A 127 16.39 -1.43 19.48
C LEU A 127 16.06 -1.99 20.87
N ALA A 128 14.83 -2.42 21.11
CA ALA A 128 14.42 -3.02 22.38
C ALA A 128 14.94 -4.47 22.56
N ASN A 129 15.36 -5.12 21.48
CA ASN A 129 15.85 -6.51 21.48
C ASN A 129 17.38 -6.63 21.42
N THR A 130 18.10 -5.50 21.37
CA THR A 130 19.57 -5.42 21.51
C THR A 130 19.96 -5.04 22.93
#